data_AF-A0AAN0R5P7-F1
#
_entry.id   AF-A0AAN0R5P7-F1
#
_cell.length_a   1.000
_cell.length_b   1.000
_cell.length_c   1.000
_cell.angle_alpha   90.00
_cell.angle_beta   90.00
_cell.angle_gamma   90.00
#
_symmetry.space_group_name_H-M   'P 1'
#
loop_
_entity.id
_entity.type
_entity.pdbx_description
1 polymer ?
#
loop_
_entity_poly.entity_id
_entity_poly.type
_entity_poly.pdbx_seq_one_letter_code
_entity_poly.pdbx_strand_id
1 'polypeptide(L)' 'MNAIIPSKIRALAHRKMALSALRASSSLSVRLKRYNHHMDQARALEAQGGVQ' A
#
# COMPACT_ATOMS: atom_id res chain seq x y z
N MET A 1 24.82 -5.90 -3.71
CA MET A 1 23.54 -5.96 -4.45
C MET A 1 22.41 -5.87 -3.43
N ASN A 2 21.72 -4.73 -3.39
CA ASN A 2 20.64 -4.44 -2.44
C ASN A 2 19.52 -5.48 -2.63
N ALA A 3 19.34 -6.38 -1.67
CA ALA A 3 18.30 -7.41 -1.71
C ALA A 3 16.95 -6.73 -1.96
N ILE A 4 16.46 -6.84 -3.19
CA ILE A 4 15.17 -6.33 -3.58
C ILE A 4 14.17 -7.30 -2.97
N ILE A 5 13.80 -7.07 -1.72
CA ILE A 5 12.80 -7.91 -1.07
C ILE A 5 11.47 -7.60 -1.78
N PRO A 6 10.87 -8.57 -2.48
CA PRO A 6 9.68 -8.33 -3.30
C PRO A 6 8.50 -7.82 -2.46
N SER A 7 8.45 -8.14 -1.17
CA SER A 7 7.47 -7.58 -0.23
C SER A 7 7.60 -6.07 -0.04
N LYS A 8 8.83 -5.53 0.07
CA LYS A 8 9.06 -4.07 0.17
C LYS A 8 8.65 -3.32 -1.09
N ILE A 9 8.88 -3.88 -2.28
CA ILE A 9 8.41 -3.29 -3.55
C ILE A 9 6.88 -3.27 -3.59
N ARG A 10 6.23 -4.37 -3.22
CA ARG A 10 4.76 -4.45 -3.21
C ARG A 10 4.17 -3.47 -2.21
N ALA A 11 4.73 -3.36 -1.01
CA ALA A 11 4.30 -2.38 -0.01
C ALA A 11 4.41 -0.93 -0.53
N LEU A 12 5.49 -0.59 -1.24
CA LEU A 12 5.66 0.72 -1.87
C LEU A 12 4.63 0.97 -3.00
N ALA A 13 4.33 -0.05 -3.81
CA ALA A 13 3.31 0.05 -4.85
C ALA A 13 1.92 0.33 -4.27
N HIS A 14 1.54 -0.39 -3.21
CA HIS A 14 0.28 -0.13 -2.49
C HIS A 14 0.24 1.28 -1.88
N ARG A 15 1.35 1.78 -1.31
CA ARG A 15 1.46 3.18 -0.84
C ARG A 15 1.19 4.18 -1.97
N LYS A 16 1.77 3.98 -3.15
CA LYS A 16 1.51 4.84 -4.32
C LYS A 16 0.04 4.77 -4.77
N MET A 17 -0.54 3.58 -4.83
CA MET A 17 -1.95 3.39 -5.19
C MET A 17 -2.89 4.06 -4.17
N ALA A 18 -2.56 4.04 -2.89
CA ALA A 18 -3.31 4.71 -1.84
C ALA A 18 -3.32 6.24 -2.03
N LEU A 19 -2.18 6.83 -2.39
CA LEU A 19 -2.09 8.27 -2.69
C LEU A 19 -2.87 8.65 -3.95
N SER A 20 -2.81 7.82 -5.00
CA SER A 20 -3.63 8.00 -6.20
C SER A 20 -5.13 7.90 -5.89
N ALA A 21 -5.53 7.03 -4.96
CA ALA A 21 -6.91 6.93 -4.50
C ALA A 21 -7.38 8.17 -3.72
N LEU A 22 -6.49 8.85 -2.98
CA LEU A 22 -6.78 10.15 -2.37
C LEU A 22 -7.02 11.24 -3.41
N ARG A 23 -6.29 11.19 -4.53
CA ARG A 23 -6.37 12.19 -5.61
C ARG A 23 -7.56 11.99 -6.54
N ALA A 24 -8.23 10.83 -6.50
CA ALA A 24 -9.43 10.58 -7.29
C ALA A 24 -10.60 11.48 -6.85
N SER A 25 -11.47 11.88 -7.78
CA SER A 25 -12.63 12.76 -7.52
C SER A 25 -13.87 12.04 -6.94
N SER A 26 -13.78 10.74 -6.62
CA SER A 26 -14.87 9.97 -5.99
C SER A 26 -15.19 10.47 -4.57
N SER A 27 -16.38 10.17 -4.05
CA SER A 27 -16.81 10.58 -2.69
C SER A 27 -15.79 10.23 -1.60
N LEU A 28 -15.71 11.07 -0.56
CA LEU A 28 -14.76 10.94 0.55
C LEU A 28 -14.73 9.51 1.15
N SER A 29 -15.90 8.92 1.39
CA SER A 29 -16.02 7.56 1.92
C SER A 29 -15.41 6.49 1.00
N VAL A 30 -15.50 6.68 -0.33
CA VAL A 30 -14.90 5.78 -1.32
C VAL A 30 -13.38 5.93 -1.33
N ARG A 31 -12.87 7.17 -1.23
CA ARG A 31 -11.42 7.44 -1.15
C ARG A 31 -10.81 6.82 0.10
N LEU A 32 -11.45 7.01 1.26
CA LEU A 32 -11.00 6.43 2.52
C LEU A 32 -11.03 4.90 2.50
N LYS A 33 -12.10 4.29 1.97
CA LYS A 33 -12.16 2.82 1.83
C LYS A 33 -11.02 2.27 0.96
N ARG A 34 -10.76 2.88 -0.21
CA ARG A 34 -9.68 2.47 -1.12
C ARG A 34 -8.29 2.69 -0.50
N TYR A 35 -8.10 3.81 0.18
CA TYR A 35 -6.88 4.10 0.93
C TYR A 35 -6.62 3.04 2.01
N ASN A 36 -7.61 2.78 2.87
CA ASN A 36 -7.51 1.78 3.94
C ASN A 36 -7.24 0.38 3.38
N HIS A 37 -7.89 -0.01 2.29
CA HIS A 37 -7.63 -1.28 1.62
C HIS A 37 -6.17 -1.42 1.15
N HIS A 38 -5.62 -0.39 0.50
CA HIS A 38 -4.23 -0.40 0.08
C HIS A 38 -3.24 -0.35 1.26
N MET A 39 -3.56 0.36 2.34
CA MET A 39 -2.73 0.41 3.55
C MET A 39 -2.73 -0.90 4.33
N ASP A 40 -3.88 -1.59 4.38
CA ASP A 40 -3.99 -2.92 4.97
C ASP A 40 -3.10 -3.93 4.24
N GLN A 41 -3.17 -3.96 2.90
CA GLN A 41 -2.29 -4.78 2.07
C GLN A 41 -0.81 -4.43 2.26
N ALA A 42 -0.48 -3.13 2.30
CA ALA A 42 0.90 -2.69 2.54
C ALA A 42 1.40 -3.15 3.91
N ARG A 43 0.58 -3.04 4.97
CA ARG A 43 0.94 -3.48 6.33
C ARG A 43 1.07 -5.00 6.42
N ALA A 44 0.19 -5.76 5.75
CA ALA A 44 0.30 -7.21 5.67
C ALA A 44 1.58 -7.65 4.96
N LEU A 45 1.96 -6.97 3.88
CA LEU A 45 3.21 -7.22 3.14
C LEU A 45 4.45 -6.80 3.94
N GLU A 46 4.39 -5.71 4.70
CA GLU A 46 5.48 -5.30 5.61
C GLU A 46 5.62 -6.30 6.76
N ALA A 47 4.52 -6.84 7.30
CA ALA A 47 4.56 -7.90 8.31
C ALA A 47 5.17 -9.20 7.75
N GLN A 48 4.85 -9.55 6.50
CA GLN A 48 5.46 -10.68 5.80
C GLN A 48 6.94 -10.43 5.40
N GLY A 49 7.35 -9.17 5.23
CA GLY A 49 8.74 -8.77 4.96
C GLY A 49 9.56 -8.45 6.21
N GLY A 50 8.92 -8.42 7.38
CA GLY A 50 9.51 -8.14 8.69
C GLY A 50 9.95 -9.39 9.45
N VAL A 51 9.71 -10.59 8.91
CA VAL A 51 10.41 -11.81 9.32
C VAL A 51 11.78 -11.85 8.62
N GLN A 52 12.72 -11.07 9.15
CA GLN A 52 14.14 -11.19 8.86
C GLN A 52 14.93 -11.16 10.16
#